data_AF-A0A0B1TGV6-F1
#
_entry.id   AF-A0A0B1TGV6-F1
#
_cell.length_a   1.000
_cell.length_b   1.000
_cell.length_c   1.000
_cell.angle_alpha   90.00
_cell.angle_beta   90.00
_cell.angle_gamma   90.00
#
_symmetry.space_group_name_H-M   'P 1'
#
loop_
_entity.id
_entity.type
_entity.pdbx_description
1 polymer ?
#
loop_
_entity_poly.entity_id
_entity_poly.type
_entity_poly.pdbx_seq_one_letter_code
_entity_poly.pdbx_strand_id
1 'polypeptide(L)'
;MYSTQQLYNVMLNYAPPAACFGTMAVGWAFCAEMISPQHRFKLRTFTSWTNGRLLMTAVAQAAGTWRLASYCLAAAAILPLITIFILPESLAWLKMKGKYEKEGAARKRLGWLNGFEPREENSGPKESAPQQQQQAQPQRKSFLTALKDKQLRLNVLVLAVMWFCAGLSTYSIDLNGEDMTKNMWVGQYLNSGLASILRIVSDLVKWCLQLIS
;
A
#
# COMPACT_ATOMS: atom_id res chain seq x y z
N MET A 1 14.57 5.08 37.02
CA MET A 1 15.22 4.18 36.03
C MET A 1 14.12 3.38 35.35
N TYR A 2 13.90 3.57 34.05
CA TYR A 2 12.99 2.71 33.29
C TYR A 2 13.61 1.31 33.23
N SER A 3 12.88 0.30 33.71
CA SER A 3 13.31 -1.10 33.60
C SER A 3 13.45 -1.47 32.12
N THR A 4 14.43 -2.32 31.77
CA THR A 4 14.59 -2.89 30.42
C THR A 4 13.30 -3.48 29.87
N GLN A 5 12.41 -3.98 30.75
CA GLN A 5 11.07 -4.46 30.42
C GLN A 5 10.17 -3.36 29.85
N GLN A 6 10.24 -2.13 30.37
CA GLN A 6 9.43 -1.01 29.91
C GLN A 6 9.90 -0.49 28.56
N LEU A 7 11.21 -0.41 28.35
CA LEU A 7 11.77 -0.09 27.03
C LEU A 7 11.39 -1.13 25.98
N TYR A 8 11.43 -2.42 26.33
CA TYR A 8 10.99 -3.50 25.44
C TYR A 8 9.51 -3.35 25.06
N ASN A 9 8.62 -3.10 26.03
CA ASN A 9 7.19 -2.93 25.76
C ASN A 9 6.90 -1.70 24.90
N VAL A 10 7.61 -0.59 25.13
CA VAL A 10 7.52 0.61 24.29
C VAL A 10 7.94 0.27 22.85
N MET A 11 9.11 -0.33 22.66
CA MET A 11 9.58 -0.70 21.31
C MET A 11 8.61 -1.65 20.60
N LEU A 12 8.06 -2.62 21.31
CA LEU A 12 7.14 -3.61 20.74
C LEU A 12 5.78 -3.01 20.37
N ASN A 13 5.34 -1.95 21.06
CA ASN A 13 4.09 -1.26 20.75
C ASN A 13 4.23 -0.21 19.65
N TYR A 14 5.35 0.51 19.54
CA TYR A 14 5.51 1.63 18.61
C TYR A 14 6.19 1.26 17.28
N ALA A 15 7.11 0.29 17.27
CA ALA A 15 7.83 -0.08 16.05
C ALA A 15 6.93 -0.72 14.98
N PRO A 16 6.00 -1.65 15.30
CA PRO A 16 5.16 -2.27 14.28
C PRO A 16 4.20 -1.28 13.60
N PRO A 17 3.47 -0.39 14.33
CA PRO A 17 2.64 0.62 13.68
C PRO A 17 3.44 1.53 12.74
N ALA A 18 4.61 2.01 13.16
CA ALA A 18 5.46 2.86 12.33
C ALA A 18 5.89 2.17 11.02
N ALA A 19 6.28 0.89 11.11
CA ALA A 19 6.62 0.07 9.94
C ALA A 19 5.41 -0.14 9.02
N CYS A 20 4.22 -0.41 9.58
CA CYS A 20 2.98 -0.53 8.82
C CYS A 20 2.66 0.75 8.05
N PHE A 21 2.71 1.93 8.69
CA PHE A 21 2.44 3.20 8.02
C PHE A 21 3.43 3.50 6.90
N GLY A 22 4.73 3.26 7.12
CA GLY A 22 5.75 3.41 6.08
C GLY A 22 5.50 2.49 4.88
N THR A 23 5.16 1.23 5.15
CA THR A 23 4.89 0.22 4.11
C THR A 23 3.62 0.55 3.34
N MET A 24 2.56 1.02 4.00
CA MET A 24 1.32 1.42 3.34
C MET A 24 1.51 2.63 2.43
N ALA A 25 2.25 3.65 2.87
CA ALA A 25 2.47 4.87 2.08
C ALA A 25 3.41 4.63 0.89
N VAL A 26 4.56 3.98 1.13
CA VAL A 26 5.61 3.79 0.11
C VAL A 26 5.33 2.57 -0.75
N GLY A 27 5.00 1.45 -0.12
CA GLY A 27 4.77 0.18 -0.81
C GLY A 27 3.60 0.24 -1.78
N TRP A 28 2.50 0.91 -1.40
CA TRP A 28 1.36 1.05 -2.30
C TRP A 28 1.68 1.90 -3.54
N ALA A 29 2.36 3.04 -3.34
CA ALA A 29 2.78 3.91 -4.43
C ALA A 29 3.75 3.16 -5.37
N PHE A 30 4.72 2.45 -4.81
CA PHE A 30 5.66 1.63 -5.55
C PHE A 30 4.98 0.55 -6.40
N CYS A 31 4.07 -0.24 -5.81
CA CYS A 31 3.30 -1.25 -6.54
C CYS A 31 2.44 -0.64 -7.66
N ALA A 32 1.80 0.50 -7.40
CA ALA A 32 0.98 1.19 -8.39
C ALA A 32 1.81 1.69 -9.59
N GLU A 33 3.05 2.13 -9.36
CA GLU A 33 3.98 2.57 -10.40
C GLU A 33 4.50 1.41 -11.26
N MET A 34 4.72 0.23 -10.68
CA MET A 34 5.28 -0.93 -11.39
C MET A 34 4.26 -1.74 -12.19
N ILE A 35 2.98 -1.68 -11.83
CA ILE A 35 1.95 -2.56 -12.40
C ILE A 35 1.26 -1.88 -13.57
N SER A 36 1.08 -2.62 -14.67
CA SER A 36 0.33 -2.13 -15.83
C SER A 36 -1.15 -1.93 -15.48
N PRO A 37 -1.83 -0.93 -16.07
CA PRO A 37 -3.21 -0.56 -15.71
C PRO A 37 -4.20 -1.75 -15.67
N GLN A 38 -4.02 -2.73 -16.57
CA GLN A 38 -4.86 -3.93 -16.67
C GLN A 38 -4.74 -4.87 -15.45
N HIS A 39 -3.57 -4.93 -14.81
CA HIS A 39 -3.33 -5.79 -13.65
C HIS A 39 -3.52 -5.07 -12.31
N ARG A 40 -3.60 -3.73 -12.31
CA ARG A 40 -3.81 -2.92 -11.10
C ARG A 40 -5.11 -3.27 -10.39
N PHE A 41 -6.16 -3.60 -11.14
CA PHE A 41 -7.44 -4.05 -10.56
C PHE A 41 -7.25 -5.31 -9.73
N LYS A 42 -6.63 -6.36 -10.30
CA LYS A 42 -6.40 -7.63 -9.59
C LYS A 42 -5.57 -7.42 -8.34
N LEU A 43 -4.44 -6.70 -8.42
CA LEU A 43 -3.62 -6.47 -7.23
C LEU A 43 -4.38 -5.69 -6.15
N ARG A 44 -5.13 -4.65 -6.55
CA ARG A 44 -5.83 -3.77 -5.61
C ARG A 44 -6.95 -4.49 -4.86
N THR A 45 -7.63 -5.41 -5.53
CA THR A 45 -8.69 -6.22 -4.94
C THR A 45 -8.13 -7.28 -3.99
N PHE A 46 -7.04 -7.96 -4.36
CA PHE A 46 -6.43 -9.01 -3.52
C PHE A 46 -5.66 -8.42 -2.32
N THR A 47 -4.87 -7.38 -2.54
CA THR A 47 -3.99 -6.76 -1.52
C THR A 47 -4.73 -5.64 -0.78
N SER A 48 -5.94 -5.93 -0.32
CA SER A 48 -6.77 -4.97 0.43
C SER A 48 -6.57 -5.13 1.94
N TRP A 49 -6.66 -4.02 2.67
CA TRP A 49 -6.67 -3.99 4.13
C TRP A 49 -7.73 -4.93 4.73
N THR A 50 -8.88 -5.08 4.07
CA THR A 50 -9.96 -5.98 4.46
C THR A 50 -9.56 -7.46 4.43
N ASN A 51 -8.82 -7.87 3.40
CA ASN A 51 -8.28 -9.23 3.29
C ASN A 51 -7.14 -9.47 4.29
N GLY A 52 -6.32 -8.44 4.51
CA GLY A 52 -5.30 -8.47 5.58
C GLY A 52 -5.92 -8.69 6.96
N ARG A 53 -7.05 -8.02 7.24
CA ARG A 53 -7.79 -8.20 8.51
C ARG A 53 -8.39 -9.59 8.63
N LEU A 54 -8.96 -10.15 7.55
CA LEU A 54 -9.44 -11.54 7.54
C LEU A 54 -8.32 -12.54 7.87
N LEU A 55 -7.17 -12.39 7.23
CA LEU A 55 -6.01 -13.24 7.49
C LEU A 55 -5.50 -13.06 8.92
N MET A 56 -5.44 -11.82 9.41
CA MET A 56 -5.05 -11.52 10.79
C MET A 56 -5.96 -12.19 11.81
N THR A 57 -7.28 -12.12 11.62
CA THR A 57 -8.27 -12.78 12.48
C THR A 57 -8.09 -14.31 12.46
N ALA A 58 -7.85 -14.90 11.28
CA ALA A 58 -7.60 -16.34 11.15
C ALA A 58 -6.33 -16.79 11.88
N VAL A 59 -5.23 -16.05 11.71
CA VAL A 59 -3.97 -16.33 12.40
C VAL A 59 -4.13 -16.17 13.91
N ALA A 60 -4.81 -15.11 14.35
CA ALA A 60 -5.06 -14.88 15.77
C ALA A 60 -5.91 -15.99 16.40
N GLN A 61 -6.92 -16.48 15.68
CA GLN A 61 -7.75 -17.59 16.14
C GLN A 61 -6.97 -18.90 16.23
N ALA A 62 -6.14 -19.20 15.21
CA ALA A 62 -5.32 -20.41 15.19
C ALA A 62 -4.21 -20.41 16.25
N ALA A 63 -3.65 -19.24 16.54
CA ALA A 63 -2.56 -19.09 17.51
C ALA A 63 -3.02 -19.19 18.97
N GLY A 64 -4.30 -18.89 19.26
CA GLY A 64 -4.92 -18.97 20.59
C GLY A 64 -4.37 -18.00 21.65
N THR A 65 -3.16 -17.47 21.48
CA THR A 65 -2.53 -16.48 22.35
C THR A 65 -2.05 -15.28 21.54
N TRP A 66 -2.19 -14.08 22.10
CA TRP A 66 -1.79 -12.84 21.42
C TRP A 66 -0.30 -12.82 21.09
N ARG A 67 0.55 -13.41 21.93
CA ARG A 67 2.01 -13.48 21.72
C ARG A 67 2.36 -14.30 20.48
N LEU A 68 1.79 -15.51 20.39
CA LEU A 68 2.03 -16.38 19.24
C LEU A 68 1.45 -15.77 17.96
N ALA A 69 0.26 -15.16 18.04
CA ALA A 69 -0.34 -14.44 16.93
C ALA A 69 0.57 -13.30 16.42
N SER A 70 1.15 -12.51 17.34
CA SER A 70 2.10 -11.45 16.98
C SER A 70 3.36 -11.99 16.29
N TYR A 71 3.93 -13.11 16.76
CA TYR A 71 5.08 -13.73 16.10
C TYR A 71 4.74 -14.27 14.72
N CYS A 72 3.59 -14.94 14.56
CA CYS A 72 3.14 -15.44 13.26
C CYS A 72 2.93 -14.30 12.26
N LEU A 73 2.32 -13.19 12.69
CA LEU A 73 2.11 -12.02 11.84
C LEU A 73 3.42 -11.29 11.51
N ALA A 74 4.35 -11.20 12.47
CA ALA A 74 5.68 -10.66 12.23
C ALA A 74 6.46 -11.52 11.21
N ALA A 75 6.36 -12.85 11.31
CA ALA A 75 6.93 -13.75 10.31
C ALA A 75 6.29 -13.58 8.94
N ALA A 76 4.96 -13.43 8.88
CA ALA A 76 4.25 -13.14 7.64
C ALA A 76 4.68 -11.80 7.00
N ALA A 77 5.05 -10.81 7.81
CA ALA A 77 5.58 -9.52 7.35
C ALA A 77 7.00 -9.60 6.77
N ILE A 78 7.73 -10.72 6.94
CA ILE A 78 9.03 -10.93 6.30
C ILE A 78 8.87 -11.21 4.80
N LEU A 79 7.79 -11.88 4.37
CA LEU A 79 7.54 -12.16 2.95
C LEU A 79 7.59 -10.90 2.06
N PRO A 80 6.89 -9.80 2.36
CA PRO A 80 7.00 -8.58 1.57
C PRO A 80 8.38 -7.88 1.70
N LEU A 81 9.22 -8.20 2.67
CA LEU A 81 10.60 -7.70 2.70
C LEU A 81 11.48 -8.42 1.67
N ILE A 82 11.22 -9.71 1.45
CA ILE A 82 11.94 -10.50 0.43
C ILE A 82 11.69 -9.91 -0.97
N THR A 83 10.48 -9.41 -1.23
CA THR A 83 10.13 -8.84 -2.54
C THR A 83 10.94 -7.59 -2.87
N ILE A 84 11.42 -6.83 -1.88
CA ILE A 84 12.30 -5.66 -2.07
C ILE A 84 13.62 -6.07 -2.77
N PHE A 85 14.15 -7.26 -2.48
CA PHE A 85 15.38 -7.74 -3.11
C PHE A 85 15.16 -8.26 -4.54
N ILE A 86 13.94 -8.70 -4.84
CA ILE A 86 13.58 -9.28 -6.14
C ILE A 86 13.19 -8.18 -7.13
N LEU A 87 12.39 -7.20 -6.69
CA LEU A 87 11.84 -6.16 -7.56
C LEU A 87 12.89 -5.08 -7.91
N PRO A 88 12.96 -4.64 -9.17
CA PRO A 88 13.80 -3.51 -9.57
C PRO A 88 13.24 -2.17 -9.03
N GLU A 89 14.08 -1.13 -9.01
CA GLU A 89 13.65 0.24 -8.67
C GLU A 89 12.50 0.71 -9.58
N SER A 90 11.66 1.62 -9.08
CA SER A 90 10.51 2.15 -9.83
C SER A 90 10.96 2.85 -11.12
N LEU A 91 10.36 2.44 -12.24
CA LEU A 91 10.60 3.03 -13.56
C LEU A 91 10.24 4.52 -13.59
N ALA A 92 9.14 4.90 -12.92
CA ALA A 92 8.69 6.29 -12.86
C ALA A 92 9.71 7.16 -12.11
N TRP A 93 10.24 6.67 -10.99
CA TRP A 93 11.26 7.38 -10.21
C TRP A 93 12.58 7.55 -10.99
N LEU A 94 13.03 6.49 -11.67
CA LEU A 94 14.25 6.51 -12.49
C LEU A 94 14.13 7.52 -13.64
N LYS A 95 12.98 7.53 -14.31
CA LYS A 95 12.66 8.49 -15.38
C LYS A 95 12.63 9.93 -14.86
N MET A 96 11.99 10.18 -13.71
CA MET A 96 11.97 11.50 -13.06
C MET A 96 13.37 12.00 -12.65
N LYS A 97 14.30 11.08 -12.36
CA LYS A 97 15.69 11.41 -12.02
C LYS A 97 16.61 11.51 -13.24
N GLY A 98 16.11 11.27 -14.46
CA GLY A 98 16.91 11.27 -15.70
C GLY A 98 17.92 10.14 -15.79
N LYS A 99 17.74 9.04 -15.03
CA LYS A 99 18.66 7.89 -15.00
C LYS A 99 18.27 6.82 -16.02
N TYR A 100 18.34 7.16 -17.30
CA TYR A 100 17.85 6.32 -18.40
C TYR A 100 18.56 4.95 -18.52
N GLU A 101 19.85 4.88 -18.18
CA GLU A 101 20.59 3.60 -18.20
C GLU A 101 20.04 2.60 -17.17
N LYS A 102 19.78 3.08 -15.94
CA LYS A 102 19.19 2.25 -14.87
C LYS A 102 17.74 1.89 -15.17
N GLU A 103 17.00 2.78 -15.83
CA GLU A 103 15.63 2.51 -16.29
C GLU A 103 15.60 1.33 -17.28
N GLY A 104 16.51 1.31 -18.26
CA GLY A 104 16.63 0.20 -19.21
C GLY A 104 16.93 -1.14 -18.52
N ALA A 105 17.86 -1.14 -17.56
CA ALA A 105 18.19 -2.34 -16.77
C ALA A 105 17.00 -2.82 -15.90
N ALA A 106 16.28 -1.89 -15.26
CA ALA A 106 15.09 -2.19 -14.47
C ALA A 106 13.96 -2.77 -15.34
N ARG A 107 13.75 -2.22 -16.54
CA ARG A 107 12.75 -2.72 -17.50
C ARG A 107 13.09 -4.13 -18.00
N LYS A 108 14.37 -4.41 -18.28
CA LYS A 108 14.84 -5.75 -18.68
C LYS A 108 14.62 -6.76 -17.56
N ARG A 109 14.91 -6.40 -16.31
CA ARG A 109 14.68 -7.24 -15.12
C ARG A 109 13.19 -7.51 -14.88
N LEU A 110 12.33 -6.50 -15.10
CA LEU A 110 10.88 -6.65 -15.01
C LEU A 110 10.32 -7.54 -16.13
N GLY A 111 10.85 -7.44 -17.34
CA GLY A 111 10.52 -8.33 -18.46
C GLY A 111 10.84 -9.79 -18.16
N TRP A 112 12.05 -10.04 -17.62
CA TRP A 112 12.46 -11.36 -17.14
C TRP A 112 11.51 -11.93 -16.07
N LEU A 113 11.06 -11.09 -15.13
CA LEU A 113 10.16 -11.51 -14.05
C LEU A 113 8.72 -11.75 -14.54
N ASN A 114 8.24 -10.98 -15.51
CA ASN A 114 6.89 -11.10 -16.06
C ASN A 114 6.77 -12.18 -17.15
N GLY A 115 7.87 -12.82 -17.57
CA GLY A 115 7.87 -13.83 -18.65
C GLY A 115 7.47 -13.27 -20.02
N PHE A 116 7.33 -11.95 -20.14
CA PHE A 116 7.11 -11.26 -21.40
C PHE A 116 8.45 -10.78 -21.94
N GLU A 117 8.77 -11.15 -23.18
CA GLU A 117 9.85 -10.50 -23.92
C GLU A 117 9.71 -8.98 -23.80
N PRO A 118 10.80 -8.25 -23.51
CA PRO A 118 10.77 -6.81 -23.60
C PRO A 118 10.27 -6.48 -24.99
N ARG A 119 9.07 -5.88 -25.11
CA ARG A 119 8.71 -5.21 -26.35
C ARG A 119 9.80 -4.17 -26.54
N GLU A 120 10.75 -4.48 -27.43
CA GLU A 120 11.72 -3.53 -27.95
C GLU A 120 10.92 -2.45 -28.66
N GLU A 121 10.44 -1.50 -27.89
CA GLU A 121 10.16 -0.19 -28.41
C GLU A 121 11.52 0.48 -28.53
N ASN A 122 12.20 0.07 -29.62
CA ASN A 122 13.34 0.69 -30.26
C ASN A 122 14.39 1.31 -29.33
N SER A 123 15.48 0.59 -29.15
CA SER A 123 16.80 1.22 -29.28
C SER A 123 16.89 1.87 -30.66
N GLY A 124 16.54 3.16 -30.74
CA GLY A 124 16.69 4.03 -31.91
C GLY A 124 17.07 5.45 -31.45
N PRO A 125 17.81 6.21 -32.28
CA PRO A 125 18.91 7.06 -31.84
C PRO A 125 18.50 8.39 -31.20
N LYS A 126 19.43 8.96 -30.43
CA LYS A 126 19.45 10.38 -30.05
C LYS A 126 19.20 11.25 -31.29
N GLU A 127 18.04 11.90 -31.39
CA GLU A 127 17.88 13.33 -31.71
C GLU A 127 16.40 13.70 -31.97
N SER A 128 16.03 14.88 -31.43
CA SER A 128 14.96 15.75 -31.91
C SER A 128 13.52 15.24 -31.98
N ALA A 129 12.82 15.34 -30.85
CA ALA A 129 11.44 15.86 -30.83
C ALA A 129 11.42 17.14 -29.97
N PRO A 130 11.18 18.33 -30.54
CA PRO A 130 11.25 19.59 -29.80
C PRO A 130 10.05 19.76 -28.85
N GLN A 131 10.34 20.24 -27.64
CA GLN A 131 9.43 21.05 -26.80
C GLN A 131 8.07 20.43 -26.44
N GLN A 132 8.01 19.61 -25.36
CA GLN A 132 6.80 19.59 -24.49
C GLN A 132 6.93 18.93 -23.11
N GLN A 133 8.07 18.35 -22.71
CA GLN A 133 8.24 17.75 -21.37
C GLN A 133 9.32 18.41 -20.50
N GLN A 134 9.65 19.68 -20.78
CA GLN A 134 10.59 20.48 -19.97
C GLN A 134 9.95 21.17 -18.74
N GLN A 135 8.71 20.89 -18.39
CA GLN A 135 8.08 21.31 -17.13
C GLN A 135 7.30 20.10 -16.59
N ALA A 136 7.61 19.48 -15.45
CA ALA A 136 8.22 20.01 -14.25
C ALA A 136 9.24 19.00 -13.70
N GLN A 137 10.49 19.44 -13.55
CA GLN A 137 11.21 18.96 -12.37
C GLN A 137 10.30 19.26 -11.18
N PRO A 138 9.96 18.31 -10.30
CA PRO A 138 9.37 18.66 -9.03
C PRO A 138 10.46 19.42 -8.29
N GLN A 139 10.48 20.74 -8.45
CA GLN A 139 11.08 21.62 -7.46
C GLN A 139 10.62 21.06 -6.13
N ARG A 140 11.55 20.83 -5.20
CA ARG A 140 11.22 20.48 -3.81
C ARG A 140 10.31 21.59 -3.29
N LYS A 141 9.01 21.50 -3.55
CA LYS A 141 8.01 22.35 -2.94
C LYS A 141 8.12 21.95 -1.48
N SER A 142 8.73 22.83 -0.69
CA SER A 142 8.80 22.67 0.75
C SER A 142 7.40 22.32 1.24
N PHE A 143 7.27 21.37 2.17
CA PHE A 143 5.98 20.98 2.75
C PHE A 143 5.17 22.22 3.20
N LEU A 144 5.88 23.24 3.68
CA LEU A 144 5.32 24.54 4.07
C LEU A 144 4.76 25.35 2.90
N THR A 145 5.36 25.25 1.71
CA THR A 145 4.85 25.88 0.48
C THR A 145 3.64 25.13 -0.07
N ALA A 146 3.61 23.81 0.07
CA ALA A 146 2.43 23.01 -0.28
C ALA A 146 1.22 23.38 0.61
N LEU A 147 1.45 23.65 1.90
CA LEU A 147 0.43 24.14 2.83
C LEU A 147 -0.05 25.58 2.57
N LYS A 148 0.58 26.36 1.69
CA LYS A 148 0.06 27.70 1.33
C LYS A 148 -1.15 27.61 0.40
N ASP A 149 -1.22 26.57 -0.42
CA ASP A 149 -2.33 26.35 -1.36
C ASP A 149 -3.64 26.07 -0.58
N LYS A 150 -4.69 26.83 -0.88
CA LYS A 150 -6.00 26.69 -0.22
C LYS A 150 -6.67 25.37 -0.59
N GLN A 151 -6.56 24.94 -1.85
CA GLN A 151 -7.16 23.69 -2.32
C GLN A 151 -6.45 22.48 -1.72
N LEU A 152 -5.10 22.51 -1.68
CA LEU A 152 -4.34 21.40 -1.11
C LEU A 152 -4.60 21.25 0.39
N ARG A 153 -4.68 22.36 1.14
CA ARG A 153 -5.06 22.34 2.56
C ARG A 153 -6.44 21.74 2.79
N LEU A 154 -7.43 22.12 1.98
CA LEU A 154 -8.77 21.57 2.09
C LEU A 154 -8.77 20.06 1.82
N ASN A 155 -8.08 19.61 0.78
CA ASN A 155 -7.94 18.19 0.48
C ASN A 155 -7.26 17.42 1.62
N VAL A 156 -6.18 17.98 2.19
CA VAL A 156 -5.48 17.37 3.34
C VAL A 156 -6.40 17.30 4.56
N LEU A 157 -7.15 18.37 4.85
CA LEU A 157 -8.10 18.40 5.97
C LEU A 157 -9.23 17.38 5.78
N VAL A 158 -9.82 17.32 4.58
CA VAL A 158 -10.86 16.35 4.24
C VAL A 158 -10.33 14.92 4.39
N LEU A 159 -9.13 14.64 3.88
CA LEU A 159 -8.48 13.33 4.06
C LEU A 159 -8.22 13.04 5.55
N ALA A 160 -7.75 14.01 6.32
CA ALA A 160 -7.48 13.83 7.75
C ALA A 160 -8.77 13.51 8.53
N VAL A 161 -9.85 14.26 8.32
CA VAL A 161 -11.15 14.01 8.96
C VAL A 161 -11.72 12.67 8.52
N MET A 162 -11.64 12.34 7.22
CA MET A 162 -12.09 11.05 6.71
C MET A 162 -11.35 9.88 7.37
N TRP A 163 -10.02 9.94 7.46
CA TRP A 163 -9.21 8.91 8.11
C TRP A 163 -9.41 8.87 9.62
N PHE A 164 -9.64 10.01 10.27
CA PHE A 164 -9.99 10.07 11.69
C PHE A 164 -11.31 9.36 11.96
N CYS A 165 -12.37 9.68 11.22
CA CYS A 165 -13.66 9.01 11.35
C CYS A 165 -13.56 7.52 11.03
N ALA A 166 -12.82 7.13 9.97
CA ALA A 166 -12.61 5.73 9.63
C ALA A 166 -11.87 4.96 10.73
N GLY A 167 -10.84 5.57 11.33
CA GLY A 167 -10.10 5.01 12.46
C GLY A 167 -10.97 4.87 13.71
N LEU A 168 -11.74 5.91 14.04
CA LEU A 168 -12.66 5.91 15.17
C LEU A 168 -13.74 4.81 15.01
N SER A 169 -14.38 4.72 13.84
CA SER A 169 -15.37 3.67 13.56
C SER A 169 -14.76 2.27 13.67
N THR A 170 -13.55 2.08 13.15
CA THR A 170 -12.85 0.79 13.24
C THR A 170 -12.58 0.41 14.70
N TYR A 171 -12.06 1.36 15.48
CA TYR A 171 -11.80 1.17 16.91
C TYR A 171 -13.09 0.86 17.68
N SER A 172 -14.18 1.57 17.40
CA SER A 172 -15.49 1.31 18.02
C SER A 172 -16.01 -0.08 17.70
N ILE A 173 -15.85 -0.56 16.47
CA ILE A 173 -16.24 -1.93 16.08
C ILE A 173 -15.38 -2.95 16.81
N ASP A 174 -14.07 -2.71 16.95
CA ASP A 174 -13.18 -3.61 17.68
C ASP A 174 -13.49 -3.66 19.17
N LEU A 175 -13.81 -2.52 19.78
CA LEU A 175 -14.13 -2.42 21.19
C LEU A 175 -15.46 -3.11 21.55
N ASN A 176 -16.49 -2.96 20.70
CA ASN A 176 -17.82 -3.53 20.93
C ASN A 176 -18.04 -4.88 20.22
N GLY A 177 -17.00 -5.43 19.58
CA GLY A 177 -17.12 -6.62 18.74
C GLY A 177 -17.52 -7.88 19.52
N GLU A 178 -17.13 -7.95 20.79
CA GLU A 178 -17.49 -9.04 21.71
C GLU A 178 -19.00 -9.00 22.04
N ASP A 179 -19.53 -7.83 22.39
CA ASP A 179 -20.93 -7.62 22.75
C ASP A 179 -21.89 -7.78 21.55
N MET A 180 -21.47 -7.38 20.35
CA MET A 180 -22.34 -7.38 19.17
C MET A 180 -22.73 -8.76 18.65
N THR A 181 -21.87 -9.78 18.79
CA THR A 181 -22.07 -11.09 18.13
C THR A 181 -22.04 -12.29 19.07
N LYS A 182 -21.93 -12.07 20.38
CA LYS A 182 -21.75 -13.12 21.43
C LYS A 182 -20.49 -13.98 21.26
N ASN A 183 -19.83 -13.92 20.11
CA ASN A 183 -18.60 -14.59 19.74
C ASN A 183 -17.71 -13.60 18.98
N MET A 184 -16.66 -13.09 19.65
CA MET A 184 -15.71 -12.11 19.09
C MET A 184 -15.21 -12.49 17.69
N TRP A 185 -14.88 -13.76 17.46
CA TRP A 185 -14.36 -14.23 16.18
C TRP A 185 -15.37 -14.09 15.04
N VAL A 186 -16.63 -14.46 15.28
CA VAL A 186 -17.69 -14.39 14.27
C VAL A 186 -17.94 -12.93 13.88
N GLY A 187 -17.97 -12.01 14.85
CA GLY A 187 -18.06 -10.58 14.60
C GLY A 187 -16.92 -10.04 13.73
N GLN A 188 -15.68 -10.45 14.02
CA GLN A 188 -14.51 -10.01 13.26
C GLN A 188 -14.49 -10.55 11.82
N TYR A 189 -14.90 -11.81 11.62
CA TYR A 189 -15.05 -12.38 10.27
C TYR A 189 -16.18 -11.73 9.49
N LEU A 190 -17.34 -11.51 10.12
CA LEU A 190 -18.49 -10.89 9.47
C LEU A 190 -18.16 -9.47 9.02
N ASN A 191 -17.57 -8.67 9.90
CA ASN A 191 -17.15 -7.30 9.61
C ASN A 191 -16.13 -7.25 8.46
N SER A 192 -15.08 -8.06 8.56
CA SER A 192 -14.01 -8.07 7.54
C SER A 192 -14.47 -8.65 6.20
N GLY A 193 -15.36 -9.66 6.24
CA GLY A 193 -15.97 -10.28 5.06
C GLY A 193 -16.91 -9.32 4.34
N LEU A 194 -17.81 -8.65 5.07
CA LEU A 194 -18.70 -7.62 4.51
C LEU A 194 -17.89 -6.49 3.87
N ALA A 195 -16.88 -5.98 4.57
CA ALA A 195 -16.02 -4.93 4.04
C ALA A 195 -15.26 -5.39 2.78
N SER A 196 -14.82 -6.65 2.72
CA SER A 196 -14.17 -7.20 1.53
C SER A 196 -15.11 -7.30 0.34
N ILE A 197 -16.35 -7.77 0.55
CA ILE A 197 -17.38 -7.84 -0.50
C ILE A 197 -17.69 -6.44 -1.05
N LEU A 198 -17.95 -5.47 -0.18
CA LEU A 198 -18.23 -4.09 -0.59
C LEU A 198 -17.09 -3.48 -1.42
N ARG A 199 -15.84 -3.82 -1.06
CA ARG A 199 -14.65 -3.38 -1.79
C ARG A 199 -14.59 -4.00 -3.18
N ILE A 200 -14.76 -5.31 -3.29
CA ILE A 200 -14.75 -6.05 -4.57
C ILE A 200 -15.83 -5.49 -5.49
N VAL A 201 -17.04 -5.27 -4.98
CA VAL A 201 -18.15 -4.68 -5.76
C VAL A 201 -17.80 -3.28 -6.26
N SER A 202 -17.29 -2.41 -5.38
CA SER A 202 -16.88 -1.04 -5.75
C SER A 202 -15.80 -1.02 -6.83
N ASP A 203 -14.86 -1.96 -6.74
CA ASP A 203 -13.77 -2.05 -7.69
C ASP A 203 -14.25 -2.62 -9.02
N LEU A 204 -15.14 -3.61 -8.99
CA LEU A 204 -15.74 -4.21 -10.18
C LEU A 204 -16.54 -3.18 -10.96
N VAL A 205 -17.35 -2.37 -10.27
CA VAL A 205 -18.11 -1.27 -10.89
C VAL A 205 -17.17 -0.29 -11.59
N LYS A 206 -16.08 0.12 -10.93
CA LYS A 206 -15.07 1.00 -11.55
C LYS A 206 -14.41 0.37 -12.77
N TRP A 207 -14.11 -0.92 -12.70
CA TRP A 207 -13.51 -1.64 -13.83
C TRP A 207 -14.50 -1.73 -15.01
N CYS A 208 -15.76 -2.06 -14.77
CA CYS A 208 -16.80 -2.06 -15.81
C CYS A 208 -16.98 -0.69 -16.45
N LEU A 209 -16.98 0.39 -15.65
CA LEU A 209 -17.05 1.77 -16.18
C LEU A 209 -15.86 2.10 -17.09
N GLN A 210 -14.65 1.65 -16.73
CA GLN A 210 -13.45 1.83 -17.56
C GLN A 210 -13.47 1.02 -18.87
N LEU A 211 -14.24 -0.07 -18.94
CA LEU A 211 -14.41 -0.83 -20.19
C LEU A 211 -15.44 -0.20 -21.14
N ILE A 212 -16.33 0.64 -20.60
CA ILE A 212 -17.40 1.29 -21.37
C ILE A 212 -16.96 2.69 -21.87
N SER A 213 -16.00 3.34 -21.21
CA SER A 213 -15.39 4.61 -21.61
C SER A 213 -14.26 4.44 -22.62
#